data_AF-A0A963AIS9-F1
#
_entry.id   AF-A0A963AIS9-F1
#
_cell.length_a   1.000
_cell.length_b   1.000
_cell.length_c   1.000
_cell.angle_alpha   90.00
_cell.angle_beta   90.00
_cell.angle_gamma   90.00
#
_symmetry.space_group_name_H-M   'P 1'
#
loop_
_entity.id
_entity.type
_entity.pdbx_description
1 polymer ?
#
loop_
_entity_poly.entity_id
_entity_poly.type
_entity_poly.pdbx_seq_one_letter_code
_entity_poly.pdbx_strand_id
1 'polypeptide(L)'
;MLGEVHDIVHEFPNYEELVKELHEKDTEFAQLMDDHDRLDAEIRDLEGLNQPTSDVHMEELKKHRALLKDRIYEILRHYRS
;
A
#
# COMPACT_ATOMS: atom_id res chain seq x y z
N MET A 1 -13.04 11.78 -0.72
CA MET A 1 -11.80 11.80 0.10
C MET A 1 -11.06 10.56 -0.33
N LEU A 2 -10.10 10.72 -1.25
CA LEU A 2 -9.36 9.62 -1.84
C LEU A 2 -8.33 9.15 -0.82
N GLY A 3 -8.23 7.83 -0.65
CA GLY A 3 -7.34 7.13 0.28
C GLY A 3 -6.05 7.90 0.48
N GLU A 4 -5.84 8.34 1.71
CA GLU A 4 -4.73 9.19 2.03
C GLU A 4 -3.46 8.36 1.83
N VAL A 5 -2.71 8.69 0.77
CA VAL A 5 -1.33 8.26 0.47
C VAL A 5 -0.38 8.36 1.68
N HIS A 6 -0.85 8.96 2.77
CA HIS A 6 -0.21 9.09 4.05
C HIS A 6 0.54 7.83 4.49
N ASP A 7 0.04 6.60 4.35
CA ASP A 7 0.76 5.44 4.91
C ASP A 7 2.15 5.23 4.26
N ILE A 8 2.19 5.19 2.93
CA ILE A 8 3.45 5.05 2.17
C ILE A 8 4.33 6.30 2.30
N VAL A 9 3.75 7.50 2.27
CA VAL A 9 4.51 8.75 2.42
C VAL A 9 5.08 8.92 3.83
N HIS A 10 4.35 8.49 4.87
CA HIS A 10 4.84 8.45 6.25
C HIS A 10 5.93 7.40 6.44
N GLU A 11 5.82 6.23 5.81
CA GLU A 11 6.89 5.21 5.85
C GLU A 11 8.14 5.64 5.08
N PHE A 12 7.98 6.42 4.00
CA PHE A 12 9.07 6.84 3.11
C PHE A 12 9.09 8.37 2.89
N PRO A 13 9.35 9.18 3.93
CA PRO A 13 9.27 10.64 3.82
C PRO A 13 10.30 11.23 2.84
N ASN A 14 11.43 10.54 2.65
CA ASN A 14 12.47 10.93 1.68
C ASN A 14 12.06 10.69 0.22
N TYR A 15 10.96 9.98 -0.01
CA TYR A 15 10.45 9.65 -1.33
C TYR A 15 9.10 10.32 -1.62
N GLU A 16 8.60 11.21 -0.75
CA GLU A 16 7.27 11.83 -0.91
C GLU A 16 7.08 12.49 -2.28
N GLU A 17 8.03 13.33 -2.72
CA GLU A 17 7.97 13.99 -4.02
C GLU A 17 7.94 12.96 -5.16
N LEU A 18 8.76 11.91 -5.05
CA LEU A 18 8.82 10.85 -6.07
C LEU A 18 7.53 10.02 -6.10
N VAL A 19 6.95 9.71 -4.94
CA VAL A 19 5.68 8.99 -4.81
C VAL A 19 4.56 9.79 -5.48
N LYS A 20 4.46 11.10 -5.21
CA LYS A 20 3.46 11.97 -5.87
C LYS A 20 3.68 12.02 -7.38
N GLU A 21 4.92 12.23 -7.81
CA GLU A 21 5.25 12.30 -9.23
C GLU A 21 4.93 10.99 -9.96
N LEU A 22 5.31 9.84 -9.40
CA LEU A 22 5.01 8.52 -9.97
C LEU A 22 3.53 8.22 -9.93
N HIS A 23 2.80 8.62 -8.90
CA HIS A 23 1.35 8.44 -8.85
C HIS A 23 0.63 9.19 -9.99
N GLU A 24 1.16 10.33 -10.44
CA GLU A 24 0.59 11.08 -11.56
C GLU A 24 1.11 10.62 -12.93
N LYS A 25 2.37 10.17 -13.01
CA LYS A 25 3.04 9.81 -14.27
C LYS A 25 2.97 8.33 -14.61
N ASP A 26 2.85 7.47 -13.61
CA ASP A 26 2.97 6.01 -13.70
C ASP A 26 1.68 5.34 -13.21
N THR A 27 0.88 4.88 -14.16
CA THR A 27 -0.41 4.23 -13.88
C THR A 27 -0.25 2.93 -13.09
N GLU A 28 0.85 2.19 -13.29
CA GLU A 28 1.10 0.97 -12.51
C GLU A 28 1.37 1.31 -11.04
N PHE A 29 2.14 2.36 -10.79
CA PHE A 29 2.39 2.84 -9.44
C PHE A 29 1.10 3.34 -8.75
N ALA A 30 0.27 4.09 -9.48
CA ALA A 30 -1.03 4.53 -8.97
C ALA A 30 -1.92 3.34 -8.60
N GLN A 31 -1.95 2.30 -9.44
CA GLN A 31 -2.71 1.09 -9.17
C GLN A 31 -2.19 0.34 -7.95
N LEU A 32 -0.87 0.21 -7.79
CA LEU A 32 -0.26 -0.43 -6.62
C LEU A 32 -0.63 0.26 -5.30
N MET A 33 -0.71 1.58 -5.30
CA MET A 33 -1.13 2.33 -4.13
C MET A 33 -2.62 2.14 -3.82
N ASP A 34 -3.49 2.12 -4.85
CA ASP A 34 -4.91 1.83 -4.67
C ASP A 34 -5.13 0.41 -4.13
N ASP A 35 -4.40 -0.58 -4.65
CA ASP A 35 -4.40 -1.96 -4.15
C ASP A 35 -3.95 -2.02 -2.69
N HIS A 36 -2.89 -1.29 -2.31
CA HIS A 36 -2.43 -1.23 -0.93
C HIS A 36 -3.49 -0.63 0.01
N ASP A 37 -4.09 0.50 -0.37
CA ASP A 37 -5.12 1.19 0.42
C ASP A 37 -6.38 0.31 0.59
N ARG A 38 -6.81 -0.35 -0.50
CA ARG A 38 -7.91 -1.32 -0.45
C ARG A 38 -7.61 -2.47 0.50
N LEU A 39 -6.40 -3.01 0.45
CA LEU A 39 -6.02 -4.13 1.30
C LEU A 39 -5.94 -3.72 2.78
N ASP A 40 -5.44 -2.52 3.08
CA ASP A 40 -5.44 -2.00 4.46
C ASP A 40 -6.85 -1.70 4.95
N ALA A 41 -7.71 -1.15 4.10
CA ALA A 41 -9.14 -0.96 4.39
C ALA A 41 -9.84 -2.30 4.65
N GLU A 42 -9.56 -3.34 3.85
CA GLU A 42 -10.08 -4.69 4.04
C GLU A 42 -9.59 -5.29 5.37
N ILE A 43 -8.31 -5.15 5.69
CA ILE A 43 -7.76 -5.57 6.99
C ILE A 43 -8.51 -4.86 8.14
N ARG A 44 -8.69 -3.53 8.08
CA ARG A 44 -9.43 -2.79 9.13
C ARG A 44 -10.89 -3.20 9.23
N ASP A 45 -11.54 -3.44 8.10
CA ASP A 45 -12.95 -3.87 8.05
C ASP A 45 -13.10 -5.27 8.67
N LEU A 46 -12.18 -6.19 8.35
CA LEU A 46 -12.13 -7.52 8.96
C LEU A 46 -11.82 -7.48 10.46
N GLU A 47 -10.93 -6.59 10.92
CA GLU A 47 -10.68 -6.37 12.35
C GLU A 47 -11.91 -5.77 13.06
N GLY A 48 -12.63 -4.86 12.40
CA GLY A 48 -13.80 -4.17 12.94
C GLY A 48 -15.08 -5.01 12.97
N LEU A 49 -15.27 -5.90 11.99
CA LEU A 49 -16.45 -6.76 11.89
C LEU A 49 -16.49 -7.85 12.97
N ASN A 50 -15.42 -8.02 13.76
CA ASN A 50 -15.27 -9.09 14.75
C ASN A 50 -15.66 -10.47 14.18
N GLN A 51 -15.50 -10.61 12.85
CA GLN A 51 -15.75 -11.85 12.16
C GLN A 51 -14.59 -12.78 12.51
N PRO A 52 -14.85 -14.08 12.72
CA PRO A 52 -13.80 -15.08 12.78
C PRO A 52 -13.25 -15.27 11.36
N THR A 53 -12.58 -14.24 10.83
CA THR A 53 -11.65 -14.41 9.72
C THR A 53 -10.64 -15.42 10.22
N SER A 54 -10.53 -16.56 9.53
CA SER A 54 -9.52 -17.56 9.84
C SER A 54 -8.16 -16.86 9.90
N ASP A 55 -7.36 -17.12 10.95
CA ASP A 55 -6.00 -16.61 11.09
C ASP A 55 -5.21 -16.66 9.77
N VAL A 56 -5.44 -17.71 8.97
CA VAL A 56 -4.87 -17.91 7.63
C VAL A 56 -5.18 -16.74 6.68
N HIS A 57 -6.44 -16.33 6.56
CA HIS A 57 -6.83 -15.26 5.63
C HIS A 57 -6.25 -13.92 6.08
N MET A 58 -6.27 -13.63 7.38
CA MET A 58 -5.64 -12.42 7.92
C MET A 58 -4.14 -12.39 7.69
N GLU A 59 -3.49 -13.54 7.81
CA GLU A 59 -2.06 -13.70 7.58
C GLU A 59 -1.70 -13.58 6.09
N GLU A 60 -2.57 -14.06 5.19
CA GLU A 60 -2.45 -13.84 3.75
C GLU A 60 -2.57 -12.35 3.39
N LEU A 61 -3.54 -11.63 3.95
CA LEU A 61 -3.68 -10.19 3.75
C LEU A 61 -2.46 -9.43 4.26
N LYS A 62 -1.97 -9.73 5.47
CA LYS A 62 -0.73 -9.12 5.98
C LYS A 62 0.47 -9.38 5.07
N LYS A 63 0.59 -10.59 4.50
CA LYS A 63 1.63 -10.92 3.51
C LYS A 63 1.46 -10.12 2.23
N HIS A 64 0.24 -10.00 1.71
CA HIS A 64 -0.06 -9.20 0.53
C HIS A 64 0.29 -7.72 0.75
N ARG A 65 -0.05 -7.16 1.92
CA ARG A 65 0.30 -5.77 2.26
C ARG A 65 1.82 -5.56 2.23
N ALA A 66 2.57 -6.48 2.84
CA ALA A 66 4.03 -6.45 2.81
C ALA A 66 4.57 -6.52 1.39
N LEU A 67 4.06 -7.44 0.56
CA LEU A 67 4.47 -7.59 -0.85
C LEU A 67 4.20 -6.33 -1.69
N LEU A 68 3.04 -5.70 -1.52
CA LEU A 68 2.72 -4.44 -2.20
C LEU A 68 3.68 -3.33 -1.79
N LYS A 69 3.99 -3.24 -0.51
CA LYS A 69 4.99 -2.30 0.01
C LYS A 69 6.38 -2.54 -0.55
N ASP A 70 6.84 -3.79 -0.57
CA ASP A 70 8.13 -4.16 -1.16
C ASP A 70 8.20 -3.74 -2.63
N ARG A 71 7.13 -4.00 -3.41
CA ARG A 71 7.03 -3.54 -4.81
C ARG A 71 7.12 -2.03 -4.96
N ILE A 72 6.36 -1.28 -4.16
CA ILE A 72 6.40 0.19 -4.15
C ILE A 72 7.83 0.66 -3.87
N TYR A 73 8.49 0.08 -2.86
CA TYR A 73 9.87 0.42 -2.51
C TYR A 73 10.87 0.07 -3.62
N GLU A 74 10.71 -1.06 -4.31
CA GLU A 74 11.54 -1.44 -5.45
C GLU A 74 11.43 -0.43 -6.59
N ILE A 75 10.22 0.02 -6.91
CA ILE A 75 9.99 1.05 -7.94
C ILE A 75 10.65 2.36 -7.51
N LEU A 76 10.41 2.81 -6.28
CA LEU A 76 11.02 4.05 -5.75
C LEU A 76 12.55 3.99 -5.78
N ARG A 77 13.13 2.83 -5.46
CA ARG A 77 14.59 2.63 -5.53
C ARG A 77 15.08 2.64 -6.98
N HIS A 78 14.35 2.02 -7.90
CA HIS A 78 14.70 1.98 -9.31
C HIS A 78 14.75 3.39 -9.93
N TYR A 79 13.78 4.24 -9.61
CA TYR A 79 13.74 5.64 -10.09
C TYR A 79 14.78 6.56 -9.42
N ARG A 80 15.29 6.19 -8.25
CA ARG A 80 16.34 6.94 -7.55
C ARG A 80 17.76 6.54 -7.99
N SER A 81 17.93 5.44 -8.73
CA SER A 81 19.24 4.89 -9.12
C SER A 81 19.75 5.40 -10.46
#